data_AF-K2IC09-F1
#
_entry.id   AF-K2IC09-F1
#
_cell.length_a   1.000
_cell.length_b   1.000
_cell.length_c   1.000
_cell.angle_alpha   90.00
_cell.angle_beta   90.00
_cell.angle_gamma   90.00
#
_symmetry.space_group_name_H-M   'P 1'
#
loop_
_entity.id
_entity.type
_entity.pdbx_description
1 polymer ?
#
loop_
_entity_poly.entity_id
_entity_poly.type
_entity_poly.pdbx_seq_one_letter_code
_entity_poly.pdbx_strand_id
1 'polypeptide(L)'
;MSIASADEAELLARAFEYPYAAPDGAYLFRAGEALPLPDGYDLAGRLPVLAHGSNRAPAQLLRKFGRDGQGADGELPVTPVWLTGYDVVFSAQFALYGALPATLHPSPGTRVRVHVTWLTEAQREIMDRSEGLAAVTPRYRLR
;
A
#
# COMPACT_ATOMS: atom_id res chain seq x y z
N MET A 1 -29.97 -16.46 -10.90
CA MET A 1 -29.01 -15.72 -10.07
C MET A 1 -27.86 -16.69 -9.83
N SER A 2 -26.76 -16.54 -10.57
CA SER A 2 -25.60 -17.45 -10.44
C SER A 2 -24.91 -17.14 -9.12
N ILE A 3 -24.63 -18.16 -8.31
CA ILE A 3 -23.73 -18.02 -7.17
C ILE A 3 -22.34 -17.90 -7.77
N ALA A 4 -21.64 -16.80 -7.51
CA ALA A 4 -20.25 -16.61 -7.93
C ALA A 4 -19.40 -17.79 -7.43
N SER A 5 -18.41 -18.23 -8.22
CA SER A 5 -17.46 -19.23 -7.73
C SER A 5 -16.70 -18.67 -6.51
N ALA A 6 -16.08 -19.53 -5.70
CA ALA A 6 -15.30 -19.07 -4.54
C ALA A 6 -14.18 -18.09 -4.95
N ASP A 7 -13.52 -18.36 -6.08
CA ASP A 7 -12.48 -17.49 -6.65
C ASP A 7 -13.04 -16.14 -7.13
N GLU A 8 -14.24 -16.14 -7.72
CA GLU A 8 -14.93 -14.91 -8.14
C GLU A 8 -15.36 -14.08 -6.93
N ALA A 9 -15.87 -14.73 -5.87
CA ALA A 9 -16.23 -14.07 -4.63
C ALA A 9 -15.00 -13.45 -3.94
N GLU A 10 -13.86 -14.14 -3.91
CA GLU A 10 -12.60 -13.61 -3.35
C GLU A 10 -12.08 -12.42 -4.17
N LEU A 11 -12.14 -12.50 -5.50
CA LEU A 11 -11.72 -11.41 -6.37
C LEU A 11 -12.62 -10.18 -6.22
N LEU A 12 -13.94 -10.37 -6.11
CA LEU A 12 -14.89 -9.28 -5.85
C LEU A 12 -14.66 -8.66 -4.48
N ALA A 13 -14.48 -9.46 -3.43
CA ALA A 13 -14.16 -8.96 -2.10
C ALA A 13 -12.88 -8.10 -2.12
N ARG A 14 -11.82 -8.61 -2.77
CA ARG A 14 -10.58 -7.86 -2.95
C ARG A 14 -10.77 -6.52 -3.69
N ALA A 15 -11.64 -6.50 -4.70
CA ALA A 15 -11.94 -5.28 -5.45
C ALA A 15 -12.67 -4.23 -4.59
N PHE A 16 -13.75 -4.65 -3.93
CA PHE A 16 -14.65 -3.77 -3.18
C PHE A 16 -14.10 -3.33 -1.83
N GLU A 17 -13.25 -4.14 -1.20
CA GLU A 17 -12.67 -3.80 0.09
C GLU A 17 -11.51 -2.82 0.00
N TYR A 18 -11.02 -2.50 -1.21
CA TYR A 18 -9.98 -1.48 -1.38
C TYR A 18 -10.38 -0.16 -0.67
N PRO A 19 -9.48 0.51 0.08
CA PRO A 19 -8.04 0.27 0.24
C PRO A 19 -7.65 -0.73 1.34
N TYR A 20 -8.59 -1.53 1.82
CA TYR A 20 -8.52 -2.44 2.96
C TYR A 20 -8.33 -1.73 4.31
N ALA A 21 -8.64 -2.45 5.39
CA ALA A 21 -8.45 -1.94 6.75
C ALA A 21 -6.95 -1.73 7.05
N ALA A 22 -6.63 -0.63 7.72
CA ALA A 22 -5.28 -0.28 8.15
C ALA A 22 -5.33 0.44 9.50
N PRO A 23 -4.35 0.24 10.40
CA PRO A 23 -4.24 1.03 11.60
C PRO A 23 -4.06 2.53 11.30
N ASP A 24 -4.74 3.36 12.07
CA ASP A 24 -4.63 4.82 11.98
C ASP A 24 -3.28 5.35 12.48
N GLY A 25 -2.74 4.68 13.51
CA GLY A 25 -1.47 5.01 14.15
C GLY A 25 -0.27 4.32 13.50
N ALA A 26 0.88 4.49 14.14
CA ALA A 26 2.07 3.76 13.75
C ALA A 26 1.94 2.28 14.15
N TYR A 27 2.46 1.39 13.31
CA TYR A 27 2.47 -0.04 13.57
C TYR A 27 3.68 -0.70 12.93
N LEU A 28 4.04 -1.87 13.44
CA LEU A 28 5.06 -2.73 12.89
C LEU A 28 4.38 -3.89 12.17
N PHE A 29 4.57 -4.00 10.86
CA PHE A 29 4.19 -5.22 10.16
C PHE A 29 5.26 -6.29 10.35
N ARG A 30 4.89 -7.44 10.90
CA ARG A 30 5.78 -8.59 11.13
C ARG A 30 4.95 -9.89 11.11
N ALA A 31 5.46 -10.95 10.47
CA ALA A 31 4.82 -12.27 10.45
C ALA A 31 3.37 -12.32 9.91
N GLY A 32 2.98 -11.32 9.12
CA GLY A 32 1.61 -11.16 8.61
C GLY A 32 0.66 -10.38 9.51
N GLU A 33 1.15 -9.82 10.62
CA GLU A 33 0.36 -9.10 11.60
C GLU A 33 0.78 -7.64 11.71
N ALA A 34 -0.15 -6.80 12.16
CA ALA A 34 0.14 -5.41 12.54
C ALA A 34 0.26 -5.33 14.07
N LEU A 35 1.48 -5.15 14.54
CA LEU A 35 1.83 -5.02 15.95
C LEU A 35 2.03 -3.55 16.33
N PRO A 36 1.91 -3.17 17.61
CA PRO A 36 2.32 -1.86 18.07
C PRO A 36 3.78 -1.58 17.68
N LEU A 37 4.05 -0.41 17.10
CA LEU A 37 5.43 0.00 16.83
C LEU A 37 6.10 0.38 18.16
N PRO A 38 7.24 -0.23 18.54
CA PRO A 38 7.95 0.15 19.76
C PRO A 38 8.42 1.61 19.72
N ASP A 39 8.36 2.28 20.87
CA ASP A 39 8.94 3.62 21.01
C ASP A 39 10.45 3.56 20.76
N GLY A 40 10.98 4.51 19.99
CA GLY A 40 12.40 4.57 19.65
C GLY A 40 12.88 3.50 18.66
N TYR A 41 11.96 2.83 17.94
CA TYR A 41 12.33 1.89 16.88
C TYR A 41 13.29 2.54 15.88
N ASP A 42 14.42 1.88 15.60
CA ASP A 42 15.43 2.43 14.71
C ASP A 42 15.00 2.32 13.23
N LEU A 43 14.82 3.48 12.61
CA LEU A 43 14.49 3.62 11.20
C LEU A 43 15.73 3.93 10.35
N ALA A 44 16.91 4.05 10.96
CA ALA A 44 18.15 4.30 10.24
C ALA A 44 18.41 3.21 9.19
N GLY A 45 18.88 3.63 8.01
CA GLY A 45 19.14 2.73 6.89
C GLY A 45 17.88 2.22 6.17
N ARG A 46 16.67 2.61 6.59
CA ARG A 46 15.43 2.30 5.88
C ARG A 46 15.05 3.43 4.91
N LEU A 47 14.47 3.03 3.78
CA LEU A 47 13.94 3.90 2.74
C LEU A 47 12.48 4.24 3.06
N PRO A 48 12.16 5.53 3.25
CA PRO A 48 10.77 5.95 3.43
C PRO A 48 10.05 5.96 2.08
N VAL A 49 8.95 5.20 1.98
CA VAL A 49 8.07 5.19 0.82
C VAL A 49 6.68 5.64 1.23
N LEU A 50 6.13 6.64 0.54
CA LEU A 50 4.75 7.08 0.78
C LEU A 50 3.76 5.97 0.48
N ALA A 51 2.87 5.72 1.44
CA ALA A 51 1.79 4.75 1.34
C ALA A 51 0.45 5.49 1.37
N HIS A 52 -0.11 5.66 0.17
CA HIS A 52 -1.49 6.10 -0.06
C HIS A 52 -2.32 4.92 -0.58
N GLY A 53 -3.56 4.77 -0.11
CA GLY A 53 -4.39 3.62 -0.46
C GLY A 53 -3.93 2.31 0.19
N SER A 54 -3.90 1.21 -0.57
CA SER A 54 -3.68 -0.13 0.01
C SER A 54 -2.26 -0.40 0.52
N ASN A 55 -1.27 0.42 0.19
CA ASN A 55 0.13 0.19 0.59
C ASN A 55 0.39 0.36 2.10
N ARG A 56 -0.57 0.88 2.85
CA ARG A 56 -0.56 0.91 4.33
C ARG A 56 -1.38 -0.22 4.96
N ALA A 57 -2.02 -1.09 4.17
CA ALA A 57 -2.91 -2.10 4.72
C ALA A 57 -2.11 -3.38 5.04
N PRO A 58 -2.19 -3.92 6.27
CA PRO A 58 -1.51 -5.16 6.63
C PRO A 58 -1.85 -6.33 5.71
N ALA A 59 -3.12 -6.44 5.28
CA ALA A 59 -3.54 -7.46 4.32
C ALA A 59 -2.83 -7.33 2.95
N GLN A 60 -2.58 -6.10 2.48
CA GLN A 60 -1.84 -5.88 1.24
C GLN A 60 -0.34 -6.12 1.42
N LEU A 61 0.23 -5.73 2.56
CA LEU A 61 1.62 -6.02 2.90
C LEU A 61 1.85 -7.53 2.97
N LEU A 62 0.95 -8.29 3.58
CA LEU A 62 1.00 -9.75 3.61
C LEU A 62 0.98 -10.36 2.20
N ARG A 63 0.15 -9.85 1.29
CA ARG A 63 0.13 -10.30 -0.12
C ARG A 63 1.45 -10.03 -0.84
N LYS A 64 2.16 -8.94 -0.51
CA LYS A 64 3.42 -8.55 -1.15
C LYS A 64 4.63 -9.30 -0.56
N PHE A 65 4.68 -9.40 0.77
CA PHE A 65 5.88 -9.84 1.51
C PHE A 65 5.76 -11.25 2.10
N GLY A 66 4.57 -11.85 2.11
CA GLY A 66 4.32 -13.10 2.79
C GLY A 66 4.48 -12.98 4.31
N ARG A 67 4.42 -14.11 5.02
CA ARG A 67 4.65 -14.15 6.48
C ARG A 67 6.13 -13.97 6.82
N ASP A 68 7.02 -14.46 5.98
CA ASP A 68 8.46 -14.42 6.24
C ASP A 68 9.08 -13.03 5.99
N GLY A 69 8.30 -12.07 5.48
CA GLY A 69 8.69 -10.65 5.35
C GLY A 69 9.90 -10.37 4.44
N GLN A 70 10.43 -11.44 3.82
CA GLN A 70 11.53 -11.53 2.85
C GLN A 70 12.93 -11.17 3.39
N GLY A 71 13.25 -11.58 4.63
CA GLY A 71 14.59 -11.46 5.22
C GLY A 71 14.64 -11.88 6.70
N ALA A 72 15.83 -11.81 7.33
CA ALA A 72 16.05 -12.30 8.70
C ALA A 72 15.10 -11.69 9.75
N ASP A 73 14.63 -10.46 9.55
CA ASP A 73 13.73 -9.78 10.50
C ASP A 73 12.28 -9.68 10.00
N GLY A 74 12.05 -9.65 8.68
CA GLY A 74 10.70 -9.56 8.09
C GLY A 74 9.87 -8.33 8.53
N GLU A 75 10.52 -7.35 9.16
CA GLU A 75 9.91 -6.19 9.80
C GLU A 75 9.75 -5.03 8.84
N LEU A 76 8.56 -4.43 8.86
CA LEU A 76 8.21 -3.28 8.05
C LEU A 76 7.46 -2.26 8.93
N PRO A 77 8.17 -1.28 9.52
CA PRO A 77 7.56 -0.20 10.26
C PRO A 77 6.71 0.66 9.33
N VAL A 78 5.55 1.08 9.83
CA VAL A 78 4.64 1.97 9.13
C VAL A 78 4.22 3.10 10.05
N THR A 79 4.42 4.34 9.63
CA THR A 79 4.14 5.52 10.45
C THR A 79 3.22 6.49 9.72
N PRO A 80 2.22 7.09 10.39
CA PRO A 80 1.40 8.14 9.79
C PRO A 80 2.23 9.42 9.62
N VAL A 81 1.98 10.14 8.52
CA VAL A 81 2.56 11.45 8.25
C VAL A 81 1.50 12.38 7.68
N TRP A 82 1.76 13.68 7.78
CA TRP A 82 0.96 14.69 7.10
C TRP A 82 1.65 15.12 5.82
N LEU A 83 0.97 14.92 4.69
CA LEU A 83 1.41 15.40 3.38
C LEU A 83 0.70 16.71 3.06
N THR A 84 1.44 17.72 2.62
CA THR A 84 0.94 19.05 2.27
C THR A 84 1.05 19.32 0.78
N GLY A 85 0.09 20.04 0.21
CA GLY A 85 0.08 20.41 -1.21
C GLY A 85 -0.40 19.30 -2.16
N TYR A 86 -0.87 18.18 -1.61
CA TYR A 86 -1.41 17.04 -2.34
C TYR A 86 -2.67 16.53 -1.66
N ASP A 87 -3.53 15.89 -2.44
CA ASP A 87 -4.66 15.12 -1.95
C ASP A 87 -4.58 13.67 -2.44
N VAL A 88 -5.25 12.77 -1.72
CA VAL A 88 -5.43 11.37 -2.11
C VAL A 88 -6.74 11.26 -2.85
N VAL A 89 -6.67 11.06 -4.16
CA VAL A 89 -7.84 10.93 -5.04
C VAL A 89 -7.91 9.53 -5.66
N PHE A 90 -8.99 9.22 -6.35
CA PHE A 90 -9.06 7.99 -7.14
C PHE A 90 -8.31 8.13 -8.46
N SER A 91 -7.62 7.07 -8.84
CA SER A 91 -7.02 6.91 -10.17
C SER A 91 -8.11 6.87 -11.24
N ALA A 92 -7.78 7.28 -12.47
CA ALA A 92 -8.63 7.13 -13.63
C ALA A 92 -8.57 5.71 -14.25
N GLN A 93 -8.00 4.74 -13.55
CA GLN A 93 -7.76 3.38 -14.04
C GLN A 93 -8.06 2.34 -12.98
N PHE A 94 -8.73 1.26 -13.38
CA PHE A 94 -8.90 0.09 -12.53
C PHE A 94 -7.60 -0.73 -12.44
N ALA A 95 -7.33 -1.28 -11.26
CA ALA A 95 -6.36 -2.35 -11.10
C ALA A 95 -6.84 -3.63 -11.81
N LEU A 96 -5.92 -4.56 -12.11
CA LEU A 96 -6.25 -5.82 -12.78
C LEU A 96 -7.31 -6.66 -12.03
N TYR A 97 -7.40 -6.50 -10.72
CA TYR A 97 -8.38 -7.17 -9.87
C TYR A 97 -9.66 -6.34 -9.64
N GLY A 98 -9.89 -5.28 -10.41
CA GLY A 98 -11.16 -4.53 -10.44
C GLY A 98 -11.32 -3.43 -9.39
N ALA A 99 -10.35 -3.20 -8.51
CA ALA A 99 -10.38 -2.06 -7.58
C ALA A 99 -10.08 -0.74 -8.31
N LEU A 100 -10.62 0.37 -7.79
CA LEU A 100 -10.27 1.73 -8.18
C LEU A 100 -9.17 2.27 -7.23
N PRO A 101 -7.89 2.28 -7.62
CA PRO A 101 -6.80 2.60 -6.72
C PRO A 101 -6.79 4.08 -6.34
N ALA A 102 -6.20 4.40 -5.19
CA ALA A 102 -5.87 5.76 -4.80
C ALA A 102 -4.56 6.22 -5.46
N THR A 103 -4.50 7.49 -5.84
CA THR A 103 -3.31 8.17 -6.36
C THR A 103 -3.17 9.55 -5.71
N LEU A 104 -1.99 10.14 -5.78
CA LEU A 104 -1.75 11.51 -5.31
C LEU A 104 -1.95 12.50 -6.45
N HIS A 105 -2.67 13.58 -6.19
CA HIS A 105 -2.84 14.68 -7.13
C HIS A 105 -2.43 16.01 -6.48
N PRO A 106 -1.71 16.91 -7.18
CA PRO A 106 -1.41 18.24 -6.68
C PRO A 106 -2.68 18.97 -6.26
N SER A 107 -2.67 19.53 -5.05
CA SER A 107 -3.80 20.22 -4.45
C SER A 107 -3.27 21.29 -3.49
N PRO A 108 -2.90 22.49 -4.00
CA PRO A 108 -2.33 23.55 -3.18
C PRO A 108 -3.24 23.92 -2.00
N GLY A 109 -2.66 24.04 -0.80
CA GLY A 109 -3.40 24.33 0.43
C GLY A 109 -4.01 23.11 1.12
N THR A 110 -4.05 21.95 0.47
CA THR A 110 -4.55 20.71 1.08
C THR A 110 -3.51 20.09 2.01
N ARG A 111 -3.99 19.51 3.11
CA ARG A 111 -3.19 18.72 4.05
C ARG A 111 -3.92 17.41 4.33
N VAL A 112 -3.31 16.29 3.94
CA VAL A 112 -3.90 14.95 4.03
C VAL A 112 -3.03 14.02 4.86
N ARG A 113 -3.66 13.14 5.65
CA ARG A 113 -2.94 12.13 6.43
C ARG A 113 -2.71 10.89 5.57
N VAL A 114 -1.46 10.54 5.36
CA VAL A 114 -1.01 9.32 4.68
C VAL A 114 -0.07 8.55 5.62
N HIS A 115 0.50 7.45 5.14
CA HIS A 115 1.49 6.69 5.88
C HIS A 115 2.80 6.62 5.12
N VAL A 116 3.86 6.23 5.81
CA VAL A 116 5.17 5.88 5.24
C VAL A 116 5.45 4.44 5.60
N THR A 117 5.77 3.61 4.61
CA THR A 117 6.39 2.30 4.82
C THR A 117 7.90 2.48 4.84
N TRP A 118 8.57 1.96 5.87
CA TRP A 118 10.02 2.06 6.04
C TRP A 118 10.69 0.77 5.58
N LEU A 119 11.14 0.76 4.33
CA LEU A 119 11.57 -0.44 3.62
C LEU A 119 13.09 -0.60 3.66
N THR A 120 13.58 -1.83 3.68
CA THR A 120 14.94 -2.12 3.18
C THR A 120 14.98 -2.01 1.65
N GLU A 121 16.17 -1.96 1.04
CA GLU A 121 16.29 -1.96 -0.43
C GLU A 121 15.63 -3.20 -1.05
N ALA A 122 15.83 -4.39 -0.47
CA ALA A 122 15.19 -5.63 -0.95
C ALA A 122 13.65 -5.57 -0.86
N GLN A 123 13.11 -4.99 0.22
CA GLN A 123 11.66 -4.80 0.36
C GLN A 123 11.11 -3.76 -0.63
N ARG A 124 11.89 -2.72 -0.95
CA ARG A 124 11.53 -1.75 -1.99
C ARG A 124 11.44 -2.42 -3.36
N GLU A 125 12.38 -3.26 -3.75
CA GLU A 125 12.32 -3.99 -5.03
C GLU A 125 11.06 -4.86 -5.17
N ILE A 126 10.60 -5.46 -4.07
CA ILE A 126 9.34 -6.21 -4.03
C ILE A 126 8.15 -5.26 -4.22
N MET A 127 8.17 -4.11 -3.53
CA MET A 127 7.14 -3.08 -3.66
C MET A 127 7.04 -2.59 -5.12
N ASP A 128 8.17 -2.21 -5.73
CA ASP A 128 8.24 -1.68 -7.10
C ASP A 128 7.72 -2.68 -8.14
N ARG A 129 8.06 -3.98 -7.99
CA ARG A 129 7.52 -5.04 -8.85
C ARG A 129 6.01 -5.18 -8.73
N SER A 130 5.45 -5.00 -7.54
CA SER A 130 4.02 -5.14 -7.28
C SER A 130 3.17 -3.98 -7.83
N GLU A 131 3.77 -2.80 -8.02
CA GLU A 131 3.11 -1.61 -8.60
C GLU A 131 3.08 -1.62 -10.14
N GLY A 132 3.69 -2.63 -10.79
CA GLY A 132 3.67 -2.75 -12.24
C GLY A 132 4.43 -1.63 -12.96
N LEU A 133 5.41 -0.99 -12.29
CA LEU A 133 6.26 0.08 -12.86
C LEU A 133 7.03 -0.32 -14.13
N ALA A 134 7.02 -1.60 -14.50
CA ALA A 134 7.52 -2.11 -15.78
C ALA A 134 6.58 -1.85 -16.99
N ALA A 135 5.38 -1.29 -16.80
CA ALA A 135 4.45 -0.98 -17.89
C ALA A 135 4.77 0.40 -18.52
N VAL A 136 5.60 0.40 -19.57
CA VAL A 136 6.17 1.59 -20.24
C VAL A 136 5.15 2.40 -21.08
N THR A 137 3.86 2.07 -21.08
CA THR A 137 2.88 2.77 -21.93
C THR A 137 1.75 3.40 -21.11
N PRO A 138 1.60 4.75 -21.12
CA PRO A 138 0.40 5.39 -20.61
C PRO A 138 -0.81 4.86 -21.39
N ARG A 139 -1.80 4.29 -20.70
CA ARG A 139 -2.99 3.70 -21.36
C ARG A 139 -4.05 4.71 -21.78
N TYR A 140 -3.72 6.00 -21.81
CA TYR A 140 -4.60 7.05 -22.30
C TYR A 140 -3.79 8.15 -22.98
N ARG A 141 -4.39 8.76 -24.02
CA ARG A 141 -4.01 10.10 -24.49
C ARG A 141 -5.08 11.06 -23.97
N LEU A 142 -4.67 12.06 -23.21
CA LEU A 142 -5.49 13.25 -23.04
C LEU A 142 -5.64 13.88 -24.43
N ARG A 143 -6.89 14.04 -24.88
CA ARG A 143 -7.21 14.82 -26.07
C ARG A 143 -7.38 16.27 -25.67
#